data_AF-A0A1F9YS74-F1
#
_entry.id   AF-A0A1F9YS74-F1
#
_cell.length_a   1.000
_cell.length_b   1.000
_cell.length_c   1.000
_cell.angle_alpha   90.00
_cell.angle_beta   90.00
_cell.angle_gamma   90.00
#
_symmetry.space_group_name_H-M   'P 1'
#
loop_
_entity.id
_entity.type
_entity.pdbx_description
1 polymer ?
#
loop_
_entity_poly.entity_id
_entity_poly.type
_entity_poly.pdbx_seq_one_letter_code
_entity_poly.pdbx_strand_id
1 'polypeptide(L)'
;AGLYPWIREGRIAVLCRRCDEKALAEIVKRGLMDEKRIVRIGLACSKDQIARCRCADPVPSAVDIGEPNAPATRDDLMERLLKLPPEERLRFWVGQFRKCNKCFGCTVNCPVCFCEECVLEERTFVAERSIPPGLSFHLIRAYHLSDKCIECGECERCCPGDIPLLTLRKMMAKDMKDLYGFAPGDAKTTSPLLTTLDDEPLGEECREC
;
A
#
# COMPACT_ATOMS: atom_id res chain seq x y z
N ALA A 1 1.87 -15.61 17.11
CA ALA A 1 2.99 -15.12 17.95
C ALA A 1 3.03 -13.60 17.80
N GLY A 2 2.98 -12.83 18.89
CA GLY A 2 2.89 -11.36 18.81
C GLY A 2 4.18 -10.71 18.31
N LEU A 3 4.08 -9.46 17.83
CA LEU A 3 5.18 -8.65 17.30
C LEU A 3 6.43 -8.57 18.20
N TYR A 4 6.27 -8.83 19.52
CA TYR A 4 7.35 -8.84 20.51
C TYR A 4 7.26 -10.09 21.40
N PRO A 5 7.93 -11.20 21.05
CA PRO A 5 7.85 -12.48 21.76
C PRO A 5 8.25 -12.42 23.24
N TRP A 6 9.07 -11.44 23.63
CA TRP A 6 9.53 -11.24 25.00
C TRP A 6 8.56 -10.44 25.87
N ILE A 7 7.61 -9.70 25.27
CA ILE A 7 6.54 -9.01 26.02
C ILE A 7 5.38 -10.00 26.14
N ARG A 8 5.42 -10.83 27.18
CA ARG A 8 4.40 -11.88 27.42
C ARG A 8 3.09 -11.30 27.95
N GLU A 9 3.16 -10.23 28.72
CA GLU A 9 2.01 -9.52 29.32
C GLU A 9 2.11 -8.02 29.04
N GLY A 10 0.96 -7.34 28.97
CA GLY A 10 0.88 -5.90 28.75
C GLY A 10 0.51 -5.46 27.33
N ARG A 11 0.21 -4.16 27.22
CA ARG A 11 -0.14 -3.47 25.98
C ARG A 11 0.99 -2.54 25.55
N ILE A 12 1.16 -2.36 24.25
CA ILE A 12 2.20 -1.52 23.65
C ILE A 12 1.54 -0.24 23.15
N ALA A 13 2.02 0.91 23.62
CA ALA A 13 1.61 2.19 23.09
C ALA A 13 2.39 2.49 21.81
N VAL A 14 1.69 2.89 20.76
CA VAL A 14 2.27 3.25 19.46
C VAL A 14 1.78 4.64 19.09
N LEU A 15 2.72 5.51 18.74
CA LEU A 15 2.39 6.80 18.14
C LEU A 15 1.97 6.59 16.69
N CYS A 16 0.74 6.95 16.35
CA CYS A 16 0.14 6.67 15.06
C CYS A 16 -0.36 7.93 14.38
N ARG A 17 0.12 8.20 13.17
CA ARG A 17 -0.59 9.03 12.20
C ARG A 17 -1.72 8.21 11.59
N ARG A 18 -2.59 8.86 10.81
CA ARG A 18 -3.70 8.18 10.13
C ARG A 18 -3.26 7.01 9.25
N CYS A 19 -2.18 7.14 8.49
CA CYS A 19 -1.64 6.05 7.68
C CYS A 19 -1.10 4.87 8.51
N ASP A 20 -0.62 5.14 9.72
CA ASP A 20 -0.11 4.12 10.64
C ASP A 20 -1.28 3.32 11.26
N GLU A 21 -2.41 3.99 11.59
CA GLU A 21 -3.65 3.30 12.01
C GLU A 21 -4.16 2.35 10.92
N LYS A 22 -4.18 2.82 9.67
CA LYS A 22 -4.59 2.00 8.52
C LYS A 22 -3.68 0.78 8.34
N ALA A 23 -2.37 0.96 8.48
CA ALA A 23 -1.42 -0.14 8.43
C ALA A 23 -1.68 -1.16 9.53
N LEU A 24 -1.88 -0.72 10.78
CA LEU A 24 -2.23 -1.59 11.90
C LEU A 24 -3.53 -2.35 11.62
N ALA A 25 -4.54 -1.68 11.05
CA ALA A 25 -5.80 -2.32 10.68
C ALA A 25 -5.61 -3.44 9.63
N GLU A 26 -4.77 -3.23 8.62
CA GLU A 26 -4.46 -4.26 7.61
C GLU A 26 -3.67 -5.45 8.16
N ILE A 27 -2.82 -5.22 9.17
CA ILE A 27 -2.08 -6.25 9.91
C ILE A 27 -3.04 -7.07 10.78
N VAL A 28 -3.91 -6.40 11.53
CA VAL A 28 -4.94 -7.03 12.38
C VAL A 28 -5.92 -7.86 11.54
N LYS A 29 -6.40 -7.30 10.42
CA LYS A 29 -7.28 -7.98 9.46
C LYS A 29 -6.74 -9.35 9.02
N ARG A 30 -5.42 -9.49 8.94
CA ARG A 30 -4.73 -10.70 8.50
C ARG A 30 -4.27 -11.61 9.65
N GLY A 31 -4.72 -11.33 10.88
CA GLY A 31 -4.40 -12.14 12.05
C GLY A 31 -2.94 -12.07 12.51
N LEU A 32 -2.15 -11.15 11.95
CA LEU A 32 -0.73 -11.01 12.26
C LEU A 32 -0.50 -10.28 13.61
N MET A 33 -1.54 -9.64 14.14
CA MET A 33 -1.48 -8.88 15.39
C MET A 33 -2.82 -8.91 16.11
N ASP A 34 -2.77 -9.01 17.44
CA ASP A 34 -3.93 -8.82 18.31
C ASP A 34 -4.10 -7.32 18.61
N GLU A 35 -5.20 -6.73 18.12
CA GLU A 35 -5.54 -5.33 18.32
C GLU A 35 -5.62 -4.95 19.81
N LYS A 36 -6.04 -5.87 20.69
CA LYS A 36 -6.18 -5.60 22.13
C LYS A 36 -4.84 -5.31 22.81
N ARG A 37 -3.74 -5.69 22.18
CA ARG A 37 -2.38 -5.47 22.67
C ARG A 37 -1.81 -4.12 22.27
N ILE A 38 -2.52 -3.33 21.46
CA ILE A 38 -2.05 -2.03 20.98
C ILE A 38 -2.88 -0.90 21.59
N VAL A 39 -2.20 0.09 22.14
CA VAL A 39 -2.77 1.38 22.51
C VAL A 39 -2.28 2.40 21.49
N ARG A 40 -3.21 3.04 20.79
CA ARG A 40 -2.89 4.05 19.77
C ARG A 40 -2.83 5.42 20.44
N ILE A 41 -1.77 6.16 20.17
CA ILE A 41 -1.64 7.59 20.51
C ILE A 41 -1.65 8.34 19.19
N GLY A 42 -2.70 9.09 18.93
CA GLY A 42 -2.91 9.78 17.66
C GLY A 42 -2.04 11.01 17.49
N LEU A 43 -1.25 11.01 16.41
CA LEU A 43 -0.42 12.15 15.99
C LEU A 43 -1.03 12.81 14.76
N ALA A 44 -1.42 14.08 14.89
CA ALA A 44 -1.86 14.86 13.76
C ALA A 44 -0.68 15.20 12.82
N CYS A 45 -0.89 14.98 11.52
CA CYS A 45 0.09 15.38 10.51
C CYS A 45 0.12 16.92 10.36
N SER A 46 1.33 17.46 10.22
CA SER A 46 1.56 18.86 9.83
C SER A 46 1.15 19.11 8.38
N LYS A 47 0.88 20.39 8.03
CA LYS A 47 0.58 20.81 6.65
C LYS A 47 1.67 20.38 5.66
N ASP A 48 2.94 20.47 6.04
CA ASP A 48 4.07 20.07 5.18
C ASP A 48 4.14 18.56 4.93
N GLN A 49 3.77 17.75 5.93
CA GLN A 49 3.67 16.30 5.75
C GLN A 49 2.51 15.97 4.80
N ILE A 50 1.36 16.62 4.99
CA ILE A 50 0.17 16.41 4.15
C ILE A 50 0.45 16.78 2.69
N ALA A 51 1.10 17.93 2.47
CA ALA A 51 1.48 18.38 1.13
C ALA A 51 2.46 17.41 0.45
N ARG A 52 3.49 16.94 1.16
CA ARG A 52 4.46 15.97 0.62
C ARG A 52 3.81 14.65 0.24
N CYS A 53 2.95 14.10 1.10
CA CYS A 53 2.24 12.84 0.85
C CYS A 53 1.02 13.02 -0.08
N ARG A 54 0.60 14.25 -0.37
CA ARG A 54 -0.63 14.58 -1.10
C ARG A 54 -1.84 13.84 -0.48
N CYS A 55 -1.89 13.80 0.86
CA CYS A 55 -2.74 12.88 1.62
C CYS A 55 -4.21 13.31 1.65
N ALA A 56 -5.13 12.42 1.29
CA ALA A 56 -6.57 12.68 1.28
C ALA A 56 -7.27 12.42 2.64
N ASP A 57 -6.60 11.72 3.56
CA ASP A 57 -7.14 11.33 4.87
C ASP A 57 -6.03 11.44 5.94
N PRO A 58 -5.71 12.65 6.43
CA PRO A 58 -4.55 12.88 7.30
C PRO A 58 -4.86 12.83 8.79
N VAL A 59 -6.14 12.75 9.18
CA VAL A 59 -6.58 12.90 10.57
C VAL A 59 -6.74 11.51 11.20
N PRO A 60 -5.99 11.18 12.27
CA PRO A 60 -6.16 9.91 12.99
C PRO A 60 -7.53 9.82 13.68
N SER A 61 -7.92 8.63 14.11
CA SER A 61 -9.24 8.36 14.70
C SER A 61 -9.46 9.12 16.02
N ALA A 62 -8.37 9.37 16.76
CA ALA A 62 -8.31 10.31 17.86
C ALA A 62 -7.04 11.16 17.69
N VAL A 63 -7.06 12.42 18.12
CA VAL A 63 -5.89 13.30 18.08
C VAL A 63 -5.45 13.57 19.52
N ASP A 64 -4.34 12.95 19.93
CA ASP A 64 -3.73 13.15 21.24
C ASP A 64 -2.62 14.20 21.20
N ILE A 65 -1.92 14.31 20.06
CA ILE A 65 -0.77 15.21 19.87
C ILE A 65 -0.92 15.99 18.56
N GLY A 66 -0.79 17.31 18.66
CA GLY A 66 -0.82 18.24 17.53
C GLY A 66 -2.23 18.69 17.14
N GLU A 67 -2.32 19.48 16.07
CA GLU A 67 -3.58 20.01 15.55
C GLU A 67 -3.96 19.35 14.23
N PRO A 68 -5.21 18.88 14.05
CA PRO A 68 -5.65 18.28 12.81
C PRO A 68 -5.64 19.31 11.68
N ASN A 69 -5.18 18.89 10.51
CA ASN A 69 -5.10 19.72 9.32
C ASN A 69 -5.98 19.14 8.21
N ALA A 70 -6.44 20.02 7.32
CA ALA A 70 -7.26 19.63 6.17
C ALA A 70 -6.49 18.69 5.22
N PRO A 71 -7.19 17.78 4.51
CA PRO A 71 -6.62 16.98 3.44
C PRO A 71 -5.90 17.81 2.38
N ALA A 72 -4.93 17.19 1.70
CA ALA A 72 -4.34 17.77 0.50
C ALA A 72 -5.43 17.97 -0.56
N THR A 73 -5.40 19.13 -1.21
CA THR A 73 -6.42 19.50 -2.19
C THR A 73 -6.21 18.85 -3.55
N ARG A 74 -4.96 18.54 -3.92
CA ARG A 74 -4.60 18.07 -5.28
C ARG A 74 -3.41 17.11 -5.27
N ASP A 75 -3.38 16.22 -6.26
CA ASP A 75 -2.23 15.41 -6.66
C ASP A 75 -1.98 15.65 -8.16
N ASP A 76 -1.20 16.69 -8.47
CA ASP A 76 -1.03 17.19 -9.85
C ASP A 76 -0.49 16.11 -10.80
N LEU A 77 0.40 15.25 -10.30
CA LEU A 77 0.95 14.16 -11.11
C LEU A 77 -0.12 13.12 -11.42
N MET A 78 -0.92 12.71 -10.44
CA MET A 78 -2.04 11.79 -10.67
C MET A 78 -3.06 12.38 -11.65
N GLU A 79 -3.48 13.63 -11.43
CA GLU A 79 -4.43 14.32 -12.31
C GLU A 79 -3.93 14.42 -13.76
N ARG A 80 -2.63 14.73 -13.94
CA ARG A 80 -2.00 14.78 -15.26
C ARG A 80 -1.99 13.40 -15.92
N LEU A 81 -1.59 12.36 -15.19
CA LEU A 81 -1.48 11.01 -15.74
C LEU A 81 -2.85 10.40 -16.08
N LEU A 82 -3.90 10.71 -15.33
CA LEU A 82 -5.26 10.25 -15.61
C LEU A 82 -5.85 10.85 -16.89
N LYS A 83 -5.35 12.02 -17.33
CA LYS A 83 -5.76 12.67 -18.59
C LYS A 83 -4.99 12.16 -19.81
N LEU A 84 -3.90 11.43 -19.62
CA LEU A 84 -3.13 10.88 -20.74
C LEU A 84 -3.84 9.66 -21.36
N PRO A 85 -3.71 9.47 -22.69
CA PRO A 85 -4.07 8.20 -23.33
C PRO A 85 -3.33 7.02 -22.67
N PRO A 86 -3.93 5.81 -22.62
CA PRO A 86 -3.33 4.64 -21.96
C PRO A 86 -1.90 4.34 -22.42
N GLU A 87 -1.62 4.47 -23.71
CA GLU A 87 -0.31 4.24 -24.31
C GLU A 87 0.74 5.27 -23.85
N GLU A 88 0.38 6.55 -23.76
CA GLU A 88 1.27 7.59 -23.23
C GLU A 88 1.54 7.42 -21.74
N ARG A 89 0.51 7.04 -20.99
CA ARG A 89 0.62 6.72 -19.57
C ARG A 89 1.52 5.51 -19.33
N LEU A 90 1.41 4.47 -20.17
CA LEU A 90 2.30 3.31 -20.14
C LEU A 90 3.75 3.72 -20.42
N ARG A 91 3.99 4.54 -21.46
CA ARG A 91 5.34 5.06 -21.76
C ARG A 91 5.93 5.85 -20.60
N PHE A 92 5.13 6.67 -19.92
CA PHE A 92 5.57 7.36 -18.70
C PHE A 92 6.05 6.37 -17.64
N TRP A 93 5.26 5.34 -17.31
CA TRP A 93 5.60 4.37 -16.28
C TRP A 93 6.81 3.50 -16.66
N VAL A 94 6.89 3.03 -17.91
CA VAL A 94 8.08 2.32 -18.41
C VAL A 94 9.32 3.19 -18.29
N GLY A 95 9.21 4.49 -18.59
CA GLY A 95 10.28 5.46 -18.39
C GLY A 95 10.71 5.61 -16.92
N GLN A 96 9.75 5.67 -15.99
CA GLN A 96 10.07 5.73 -14.56
C GLN A 96 10.70 4.44 -14.04
N PHE A 97 10.19 3.28 -14.44
CA PHE A 97 10.67 1.97 -13.99
C PHE A 97 12.10 1.66 -14.46
N ARG A 98 12.56 2.24 -15.57
CA ARG A 98 13.96 2.16 -16.00
C ARG A 98 14.96 2.78 -15.01
N LYS A 99 14.51 3.61 -14.09
CA LYS A 99 15.34 4.17 -13.01
C LYS A 99 15.52 3.21 -11.82
N CYS A 100 14.76 2.13 -11.78
CA CYS A 100 14.75 1.22 -10.64
C CYS A 100 16.09 0.46 -10.55
N ASN A 101 16.76 0.55 -9.40
CA ASN A 101 18.00 -0.18 -9.14
C ASN A 101 17.77 -1.53 -8.42
N LYS A 102 16.51 -2.00 -8.35
CA LYS A 102 16.09 -3.24 -7.67
C LYS A 102 16.61 -3.34 -6.21
N CYS A 103 16.70 -2.21 -5.49
CA CYS A 103 17.18 -2.19 -4.10
C CYS A 103 16.18 -2.70 -3.04
N PHE A 104 14.95 -3.05 -3.44
CA PHE A 104 13.86 -3.49 -2.55
C PHE A 104 13.44 -2.51 -1.45
N GLY A 105 13.91 -1.26 -1.45
CA GLY A 105 13.49 -0.25 -0.47
C GLY A 105 11.96 -0.06 -0.41
N CYS A 106 11.29 -0.13 -1.56
CA CYS A 106 9.83 -0.04 -1.66
C CYS A 106 9.07 -1.26 -1.09
N THR A 107 9.78 -2.36 -0.81
CA THR A 107 9.28 -3.56 -0.14
C THR A 107 9.54 -3.46 1.35
N VAL A 108 10.81 -3.26 1.73
CA VAL A 108 11.27 -3.23 3.13
C VAL A 108 10.61 -2.11 3.95
N ASN A 109 10.40 -0.93 3.37
CA ASN A 109 9.77 0.19 4.07
C ASN A 109 8.23 0.19 4.01
N CYS A 110 7.62 -0.82 3.38
CA CYS A 110 6.16 -0.85 3.22
C CYS A 110 5.51 -1.54 4.42
N PRO A 111 4.67 -0.85 5.22
CA PRO A 111 4.11 -1.41 6.46
C PRO A 111 3.06 -2.49 6.21
N VAL A 112 2.61 -2.66 4.97
CA VAL A 112 1.64 -3.67 4.54
C VAL A 112 2.30 -4.77 3.69
N CYS A 113 3.62 -4.90 3.78
CA CYS A 113 4.38 -5.99 3.18
C CYS A 113 4.88 -6.93 4.26
N PHE A 114 4.16 -8.03 4.47
CA PHE A 114 4.33 -8.95 5.61
C PHE A 114 4.60 -10.41 5.19
N CYS A 115 4.86 -10.66 3.91
CA CYS A 115 5.20 -12.00 3.44
C CYS A 115 6.57 -12.44 3.97
N GLU A 116 6.68 -13.68 4.41
CA GLU A 116 7.95 -14.28 4.81
C GLU A 116 8.85 -14.51 3.58
N GLU A 117 8.27 -15.04 2.50
CA GLU A 117 8.92 -15.24 1.21
C GLU A 117 8.30 -14.31 0.16
N CYS A 118 9.14 -13.59 -0.58
CA CYS A 118 8.67 -12.63 -1.57
C CYS A 118 8.84 -13.17 -2.99
N VAL A 119 7.73 -13.29 -3.73
CA VAL A 119 7.71 -13.64 -5.18
C VAL A 119 8.62 -12.73 -6.02
N LEU A 120 8.92 -11.51 -5.56
CA LEU A 120 9.83 -10.59 -6.25
C LEU A 120 11.30 -11.03 -6.20
N GLU A 121 11.65 -11.95 -5.31
CA GLU A 121 12.97 -12.58 -5.19
C GLU A 121 13.06 -13.89 -5.99
N GLU A 122 11.91 -14.44 -6.41
CA GLU A 122 11.87 -15.67 -7.20
C GLU A 122 12.29 -15.45 -8.66
N ARG A 123 13.25 -16.26 -9.10
CA ARG A 123 13.83 -16.18 -10.45
C ARG A 123 12.82 -16.46 -11.56
N THR A 124 11.79 -17.26 -11.26
CA THR A 124 10.73 -17.64 -12.21
C THR A 124 9.96 -16.42 -12.71
N PHE A 125 9.71 -15.44 -11.83
CA PHE A 125 8.90 -14.26 -12.12
C PHE A 125 9.74 -13.00 -12.34
N VAL A 126 10.90 -12.94 -11.70
CA VAL A 126 11.81 -11.79 -11.77
C VAL A 126 13.23 -12.27 -12.06
N ALA A 127 13.71 -12.00 -13.28
CA ALA A 127 15.07 -12.34 -13.67
C ALA A 127 16.12 -11.73 -12.70
N GLU A 128 17.02 -12.57 -12.20
CA GLU A 128 17.97 -12.21 -11.13
C GLU A 128 18.96 -11.12 -11.56
N ARG A 129 19.47 -11.21 -12.79
CA ARG A 129 20.49 -10.31 -13.37
C ARG A 129 19.87 -9.17 -14.20
N SER A 130 18.84 -8.50 -13.68
CA SER A 130 18.23 -7.36 -14.37
C SER A 130 18.18 -6.12 -13.47
N ILE A 131 19.05 -5.15 -13.79
CA ILE A 131 19.02 -3.78 -13.26
C ILE A 131 19.05 -2.84 -14.48
N PRO A 132 17.95 -2.10 -14.78
CA PRO A 132 16.67 -2.14 -14.09
C PRO A 132 15.97 -3.50 -14.21
N PRO A 133 15.07 -3.86 -13.28
CA PRO A 133 14.32 -5.09 -13.37
C PRO A 133 13.36 -5.06 -14.57
N GLY A 134 12.97 -6.25 -15.04
CA GLY A 134 11.88 -6.39 -16.00
C GLY A 134 10.55 -5.82 -15.47
N LEU A 135 9.63 -5.51 -16.38
CA LEU A 135 8.32 -4.93 -16.03
C LEU A 135 7.52 -5.81 -15.06
N SER A 136 7.71 -7.14 -15.10
CA SER A 136 7.08 -8.10 -14.18
C SER A 136 7.28 -7.74 -12.72
N PHE A 137 8.48 -7.29 -12.31
CA PHE A 137 8.76 -6.85 -10.94
C PHE A 137 7.76 -5.77 -10.48
N HIS A 138 7.55 -4.76 -11.34
CA HIS A 138 6.68 -3.64 -11.03
C HIS A 138 5.19 -4.04 -11.08
N LEU A 139 4.79 -4.92 -12.01
CA LEU A 139 3.43 -5.42 -12.13
C LEU A 139 3.03 -6.33 -10.95
N ILE A 140 3.90 -7.26 -10.55
CA ILE A 140 3.68 -8.11 -9.37
C ILE A 140 3.59 -7.24 -8.13
N ARG A 141 4.50 -6.27 -7.97
CA ARG A 141 4.44 -5.33 -6.85
C ARG A 141 3.20 -4.43 -6.90
N ALA A 142 2.71 -4.07 -8.08
CA ALA A 142 1.43 -3.37 -8.26
C ALA A 142 0.29 -4.24 -7.74
N TYR A 143 0.14 -5.43 -8.29
CA TYR A 143 -0.90 -6.39 -7.93
C TYR A 143 -0.89 -6.72 -6.43
N HIS A 144 0.26 -7.04 -5.84
CA HIS A 144 0.34 -7.35 -4.41
C HIS A 144 -0.09 -6.20 -3.49
N LEU A 145 -0.16 -4.96 -3.97
CA LEU A 145 -0.54 -3.82 -3.14
C LEU A 145 -1.91 -3.24 -3.49
N SER A 146 -2.60 -3.74 -4.53
CA SER A 146 -3.88 -3.19 -4.97
C SER A 146 -4.90 -3.14 -3.84
N ASP A 147 -4.95 -4.18 -3.01
CA ASP A 147 -5.97 -4.36 -1.98
C ASP A 147 -5.55 -3.99 -0.55
N LYS A 148 -4.30 -3.56 -0.36
CA LYS A 148 -3.76 -3.27 0.98
C LYS A 148 -2.94 -2.01 1.08
N CYS A 149 -2.67 -1.31 -0.02
CA CYS A 149 -1.89 -0.07 0.06
C CYS A 149 -2.65 1.02 0.81
N ILE A 150 -2.09 1.46 1.95
CA ILE A 150 -2.68 2.51 2.79
C ILE A 150 -2.20 3.93 2.45
N GLU A 151 -1.62 4.11 1.27
CA GLU A 151 -1.18 5.42 0.71
C GLU A 151 -0.20 6.23 1.60
N CYS A 152 0.66 5.56 2.41
CA CYS A 152 1.63 6.25 3.29
C CYS A 152 2.77 6.96 2.56
N GLY A 153 3.12 6.51 1.35
CA GLY A 153 4.19 7.10 0.55
C GLY A 153 5.61 6.66 0.89
N GLU A 154 5.82 5.78 1.87
CA GLU A 154 7.18 5.34 2.24
C GLU A 154 7.94 4.71 1.07
N CYS A 155 7.24 4.02 0.15
CA CYS A 155 7.86 3.45 -1.05
C CYS A 155 8.45 4.50 -2.01
N GLU A 156 7.83 5.68 -2.12
CA GLU A 156 8.34 6.80 -2.91
C GLU A 156 9.44 7.54 -2.15
N ARG A 157 9.21 7.79 -0.85
CA ARG A 157 10.16 8.49 0.03
C ARG A 157 11.52 7.79 0.10
N CYS A 158 11.55 6.45 0.13
CA CYS A 158 12.80 5.70 0.22
C CYS A 158 13.43 5.39 -1.15
N CYS A 159 12.83 5.80 -2.27
CA CYS A 159 13.28 5.39 -3.60
C CYS A 159 14.48 6.22 -4.05
N PRO A 160 15.68 5.63 -4.24
CA PRO A 160 16.86 6.39 -4.70
C PRO A 160 16.77 6.82 -6.17
N GLY A 161 15.80 6.28 -6.93
CA GLY A 161 15.56 6.63 -8.33
C GLY A 161 14.44 7.65 -8.53
N ASP A 162 13.91 8.24 -7.45
CA ASP A 162 12.81 9.22 -7.48
C ASP A 162 11.62 8.77 -8.33
N ILE A 163 11.28 7.47 -8.25
CA ILE A 163 10.12 6.91 -8.94
C ILE A 163 8.87 7.33 -8.16
N PRO A 164 7.86 7.95 -8.80
CA PRO A 164 6.66 8.43 -8.13
C PRO A 164 5.69 7.27 -7.79
N LEU A 165 6.16 6.35 -6.95
CA LEU A 165 5.45 5.12 -6.62
C LEU A 165 4.15 5.40 -5.87
N LEU A 166 4.06 6.44 -5.05
CA LEU A 166 2.83 6.78 -4.33
C LEU A 166 1.73 7.14 -5.32
N THR A 167 2.05 7.92 -6.35
CA THR A 167 1.07 8.25 -7.40
C THR A 167 0.53 6.98 -8.08
N LEU A 168 1.40 6.01 -8.40
CA LEU A 168 0.94 4.73 -8.95
C LEU A 168 -0.03 4.03 -7.98
N ARG A 169 0.29 4.00 -6.68
CA ARG A 169 -0.58 3.37 -5.67
C ARG A 169 -1.93 4.04 -5.55
N LYS A 170 -1.98 5.37 -5.58
CA LYS A 170 -3.24 6.12 -5.53
C LYS A 170 -4.13 5.89 -6.74
N MET A 171 -3.53 5.78 -7.92
CA MET A 171 -4.26 5.40 -9.13
C MET A 171 -4.90 4.02 -8.97
N MET A 172 -4.14 3.04 -8.44
CA MET A 172 -4.68 1.71 -8.17
C MET A 172 -5.76 1.71 -7.08
N ALA A 173 -5.57 2.49 -6.01
CA ALA A 173 -6.57 2.63 -4.94
C ALA A 173 -7.87 3.24 -5.47
N LYS A 174 -7.77 4.22 -6.39
CA LYS A 174 -8.92 4.76 -7.12
C LYS A 174 -9.61 3.68 -7.93
N ASP A 175 -8.87 2.88 -8.70
CA ASP A 175 -9.45 1.79 -9.51
C ASP A 175 -10.17 0.74 -8.62
N MET A 176 -9.58 0.37 -7.48
CA MET A 176 -10.22 -0.54 -6.51
C MET A 176 -11.50 0.04 -5.91
N LYS A 177 -11.51 1.34 -5.62
CA LYS A 177 -12.71 2.02 -5.12
C LYS A 177 -13.79 2.09 -6.19
N ASP A 178 -13.44 2.39 -7.43
CA ASP A 178 -14.40 2.52 -8.52
C ASP A 178 -15.00 1.17 -8.94
N LEU A 179 -14.19 0.11 -8.96
CA LEU A 179 -14.62 -1.23 -9.37
C LEU A 179 -15.35 -2.01 -8.26
N TYR A 180 -14.88 -1.89 -7.02
CA TYR A 180 -15.34 -2.75 -5.91
C TYR A 180 -15.91 -1.97 -4.73
N GLY A 181 -15.90 -0.63 -4.74
CA GLY A 181 -16.25 0.17 -3.57
C GLY A 181 -15.29 -0.03 -2.39
N PHE A 182 -14.10 -0.61 -2.65
CA PHE A 182 -13.19 -1.05 -1.61
C PHE A 182 -12.08 -0.03 -1.34
N ALA A 183 -11.75 0.17 -0.06
CA ALA A 183 -10.58 0.91 0.38
C ALA A 183 -9.90 0.19 1.54
N PRO A 184 -8.56 0.05 1.53
CA PRO A 184 -7.82 -0.55 2.63
C PRO A 184 -7.69 0.40 3.83
N GLY A 185 -7.38 -0.16 4.99
CA GLY A 185 -7.10 0.59 6.22
C GLY A 185 -8.17 0.50 7.30
N ASP A 186 -9.12 -0.42 7.17
CA ASP A 186 -10.04 -0.81 8.22
C ASP A 186 -9.87 -2.31 8.54
N ALA A 187 -10.16 -2.76 9.75
CA ALA A 187 -9.91 -4.15 10.15
C ALA A 187 -11.05 -5.13 9.79
N LYS A 188 -12.20 -4.63 9.33
CA LYS A 188 -13.45 -5.40 9.21
C LYS A 188 -13.79 -5.79 7.78
N THR A 189 -13.45 -4.94 6.82
CA THR A 189 -13.77 -5.12 5.40
C THR A 189 -12.77 -6.08 4.79
N THR A 190 -13.26 -7.25 4.37
CA THR A 190 -12.46 -8.22 3.62
C THR A 190 -12.08 -7.65 2.27
N SER A 191 -10.83 -7.88 1.87
CA SER A 191 -10.36 -7.47 0.54
C SER A 191 -11.07 -8.30 -0.53
N PRO A 192 -11.50 -7.70 -1.66
CA PRO A 192 -12.09 -8.43 -2.77
C PRO A 192 -11.09 -9.36 -3.47
N LEU A 193 -9.79 -9.22 -3.20
CA LEU A 193 -8.73 -10.12 -3.68
C LEU A 193 -8.27 -11.12 -2.61
N LEU A 194 -8.77 -10.98 -1.39
CA LEU A 194 -8.56 -11.92 -0.29
C LEU A 194 -9.75 -12.88 -0.26
N THR A 195 -9.92 -13.65 -1.33
CA THR A 195 -10.89 -14.74 -1.37
C THR A 195 -10.23 -16.00 -0.81
N THR A 196 -10.90 -16.66 0.15
CA THR A 196 -10.63 -18.06 0.45
C THR A 196 -11.26 -18.90 -0.66
N LEU A 197 -10.58 -19.97 -1.09
CA LEU A 197 -11.15 -20.94 -2.03
C LEU A 197 -12.41 -21.63 -1.48
N ASP A 198 -12.73 -21.40 -0.19
CA ASP A 198 -13.89 -21.93 0.52
C ASP A 198 -15.20 -21.17 0.22
N ASP A 199 -15.14 -20.00 -0.44
CA ASP A 199 -16.32 -19.31 -0.95
C ASP A 199 -16.46 -19.57 -2.46
N GLU A 200 -17.02 -20.72 -2.83
CA GLU A 200 -17.47 -20.97 -4.22
C GLU A 200 -18.49 -19.89 -4.63
N PRO A 201 -18.30 -19.28 -5.81
CA PRO A 201 -18.96 -19.87 -6.98
C PRO A 201 -18.08 -19.75 -8.23
N LEU A 202 -17.42 -20.85 -8.62
CA LEU A 202 -17.30 -21.13 -10.04
C LEU A 202 -18.61 -21.80 -10.48
N GLY A 203 -19.67 -20.98 -10.50
CA GLY A 203 -20.89 -21.32 -11.21
C GLY A 203 -20.56 -21.60 -12.67
N GLU A 204 -21.12 -22.68 -13.18
CA GLU A 204 -20.89 -23.26 -14.50
C GLU A 204 -20.99 -22.24 -15.65
N GLU A 205 -19.88 -21.60 -16.06
CA GLU A 205 -19.80 -20.99 -17.40
C GLU A 205 -18.39 -21.20 -17.99
N CYS A 206 -18.13 -22.44 -18.40
CA CYS A 206 -17.30 -22.68 -19.58
C CYS A 206 -17.81 -23.95 -20.28
N ARG A 207 -18.96 -23.80 -20.96
CA ARG A 207 -19.34 -24.65 -22.09
C ARG A 207 -19.20 -23.80 -23.34
N GLU A 208 -17.96 -23.62 -23.80
CA GLU A 208 -17.55 -23.33 -25.19
C GLU A 208 -16.13 -22.74 -25.18
N CYS A 209 -15.14 -23.60 -25.37
CA CYS A 209 -13.81 -23.30 -25.93
C CYS A 209 -13.29 -24.58 -26.60
#